data_AF-N2B737-F1
#
_entry.id   AF-N2B737-F1
#
_cell.length_a   1.000
_cell.length_b   1.000
_cell.length_c   1.000
_cell.angle_alpha   90.00
_cell.angle_beta   90.00
_cell.angle_gamma   90.00
#
_symmetry.space_group_name_H-M   'P 1'
#
loop_
_entity.id
_entity.type
_entity.pdbx_description
1 polymer ?
#
loop_
_entity_poly.entity_id
_entity_poly.type
_entity_poly.pdbx_seq_one_letter_code
_entity_poly.pdbx_strand_id
1 'polypeptide(L)'
;MKNEISATGNLIQIISQSRQNALKKVNEELIQMYWKVGEYLSIESTKVSFGDAYIDTVAEEVQNAFPGIKGFNRRGLYRMKKFYETYADDEFVTTLLSQISWSNHLAIISKAKTPEERHFYITLCIKENYSARELSRQIDSGYYERYMLSKEKLLPEPIKGLKENPFLDSYVIEFLDLPSNFKEPDLRKGLIKNMKDFILEVGRDFTFIDEEFRVQVGGEDYKIDLLFFHRGFSVLWRLN
;
A
#
# COMPACT_ATOMS: atom_id res chain seq x y z
N MET A 1 34.04 16.44 -21.56
CA MET A 1 33.63 15.85 -20.26
C MET A 1 32.43 16.58 -19.65
N LYS A 2 31.28 16.65 -20.35
CA LYS A 2 30.02 17.21 -19.80
C LYS A 2 28.80 16.26 -19.95
N ASN A 3 28.98 15.06 -20.51
CA ASN A 3 27.88 14.14 -20.84
C ASN A 3 27.73 12.93 -19.90
N GLU A 4 28.67 12.65 -19.00
CA GLU A 4 28.57 11.47 -18.11
C GLU A 4 27.67 11.71 -16.89
N ILE A 5 27.51 12.97 -16.45
CA ILE A 5 26.61 13.34 -15.34
C ILE A 5 25.12 13.21 -15.75
N SER A 6 24.82 13.18 -17.05
CA SER A 6 23.46 13.08 -17.61
C SER A 6 22.93 11.64 -17.67
N ALA A 7 23.76 10.67 -18.09
CA ALA A 7 23.31 9.29 -18.27
C ALA A 7 23.07 8.56 -16.94
N THR A 8 24.00 8.69 -15.98
CA THR A 8 23.88 8.04 -14.66
C THR A 8 22.76 8.66 -13.83
N GLY A 9 22.56 9.99 -13.90
CA GLY A 9 21.45 10.67 -13.22
C GLY A 9 20.08 10.22 -13.76
N ASN A 10 19.94 10.13 -15.09
CA ASN A 10 18.73 9.61 -15.72
C ASN A 10 18.47 8.14 -15.35
N LEU A 11 19.51 7.31 -15.31
CA LEU A 11 19.39 5.91 -14.90
C LEU A 11 18.92 5.77 -13.44
N ILE A 12 19.50 6.56 -12.52
CA ILE A 12 19.08 6.60 -11.11
C ILE A 12 17.61 7.05 -10.99
N GLN A 13 17.20 8.05 -11.77
CA GLN A 13 15.82 8.52 -11.79
C GLN A 13 14.85 7.45 -12.31
N ILE A 14 15.19 6.75 -13.39
CA ILE A 14 14.39 5.64 -13.94
C ILE A 14 14.24 4.52 -12.91
N ILE A 15 15.34 4.12 -12.24
CA ILE A 15 15.31 3.09 -11.19
C ILE A 15 14.44 3.54 -10.01
N SER A 16 14.62 4.79 -9.55
CA SER A 16 13.84 5.35 -8.45
C SER A 16 12.34 5.41 -8.78
N GLN A 17 11.99 5.87 -9.98
CA GLN A 17 10.60 5.95 -10.43
C GLN A 17 9.96 4.57 -10.54
N SER A 18 10.69 3.58 -11.09
CA SER A 18 10.20 2.20 -11.21
C SER A 18 9.90 1.61 -9.84
N ARG A 19 10.77 1.84 -8.85
CA ARG A 19 10.54 1.42 -7.45
C ARG A 19 9.33 2.09 -6.82
N GLN A 20 9.19 3.40 -7.02
CA GLN A 20 8.01 4.12 -6.52
C GLN A 20 6.72 3.59 -7.14
N ASN A 21 6.73 3.26 -8.43
CA ASN A 21 5.57 2.69 -9.12
C ASN A 21 5.22 1.30 -8.56
N ALA A 22 6.22 0.45 -8.31
CA ALA A 22 6.02 -0.85 -7.68
C ALA A 22 5.41 -0.72 -6.26
N LEU A 23 5.95 0.17 -5.44
CA LEU A 23 5.41 0.44 -4.10
C LEU A 23 3.97 0.97 -4.13
N LYS A 24 3.65 1.86 -5.08
CA LYS A 24 2.27 2.33 -5.27
C LYS A 24 1.32 1.20 -5.63
N LYS A 25 1.75 0.27 -6.49
CA LYS A 25 0.94 -0.89 -6.87
C LYS A 25 0.73 -1.86 -5.71
N VAL A 26 1.76 -2.12 -4.92
CA VAL A 26 1.61 -2.90 -3.68
C VAL A 26 0.67 -2.22 -2.71
N ASN A 27 0.78 -0.90 -2.53
CA ASN A 27 -0.16 -0.17 -1.68
C ASN A 27 -1.60 -0.27 -2.18
N GLU A 28 -1.81 -0.13 -3.49
CA GLU A 28 -3.14 -0.25 -4.11
C GLU A 28 -3.78 -1.61 -3.77
N GLU A 29 -3.05 -2.71 -3.96
CA GLU A 29 -3.56 -4.05 -3.63
C GLU A 29 -3.77 -4.25 -2.13
N LEU A 30 -2.85 -3.77 -1.29
CA LEU A 30 -2.97 -3.84 0.17
C LEU A 30 -4.25 -3.13 0.66
N ILE A 31 -4.50 -1.93 0.14
CA ILE A 31 -5.69 -1.14 0.48
C ILE A 31 -6.97 -1.82 -0.03
N GLN A 32 -6.97 -2.35 -1.25
CA GLN A 32 -8.13 -3.08 -1.78
C GLN A 32 -8.42 -4.36 -0.98
N MET A 33 -7.39 -5.09 -0.56
CA MET A 33 -7.54 -6.26 0.29
C MET A 33 -8.15 -5.87 1.65
N TYR A 34 -7.62 -4.84 2.32
CA TYR A 34 -8.17 -4.37 3.59
C TYR A 34 -9.59 -3.83 3.46
N TRP A 35 -9.93 -3.19 2.34
CA TRP A 35 -11.30 -2.79 2.02
C TRP A 35 -12.24 -4.00 1.98
N LYS A 36 -11.91 -5.01 1.18
CA LYS A 36 -12.72 -6.24 1.02
C LYS A 36 -12.86 -7.01 2.33
N VAL A 37 -11.78 -7.12 3.11
CA VAL A 37 -11.84 -7.74 4.45
C VAL A 37 -12.76 -6.93 5.37
N GLY A 38 -12.66 -5.59 5.34
CA GLY A 38 -13.53 -4.71 6.12
C GLY A 38 -15.01 -4.86 5.77
N GLU A 39 -15.32 -4.89 4.48
CA GLU A 39 -16.66 -5.14 3.94
C GLU A 39 -17.21 -6.48 4.42
N TYR A 40 -16.44 -7.55 4.22
CA TYR A 40 -16.81 -8.89 4.66
C TYR A 40 -17.11 -8.94 6.16
N LEU A 41 -16.23 -8.36 6.99
CA LEU A 41 -16.41 -8.33 8.44
C LEU A 41 -17.61 -7.48 8.86
N SER A 42 -17.86 -6.35 8.20
CA SER A 42 -19.01 -5.50 8.50
C SER A 42 -20.32 -6.25 8.23
N ILE A 43 -20.45 -6.84 7.04
CA ILE A 43 -21.63 -7.62 6.65
C ILE A 43 -21.83 -8.84 7.56
N GLU A 44 -20.81 -9.69 7.74
CA GLU A 44 -20.95 -10.92 8.51
C GLU A 44 -21.21 -10.65 10.00
N SER A 45 -20.64 -9.58 10.57
CA SER A 45 -20.90 -9.24 11.98
C SER A 45 -22.36 -8.89 12.28
N THR A 46 -23.15 -8.50 11.27
CA THR A 46 -24.59 -8.24 11.42
C THR A 46 -25.46 -9.50 11.36
N LYS A 47 -24.95 -10.58 10.74
CA LYS A 47 -25.68 -11.85 10.56
C LYS A 47 -25.53 -12.80 11.75
N VAL A 48 -24.46 -12.66 12.51
CA VAL A 48 -24.11 -13.56 13.61
C VAL A 48 -24.65 -13.02 14.94
N SER A 49 -25.25 -13.87 15.77
CA SER A 49 -25.82 -13.48 17.08
C SER A 49 -24.79 -12.94 18.09
N PHE A 50 -23.50 -13.12 17.83
CA PHE A 50 -22.41 -12.80 18.76
C PHE A 50 -21.64 -11.51 18.43
N GLY A 51 -22.04 -10.76 17.40
CA GLY A 51 -21.46 -9.44 17.07
C GLY A 51 -19.93 -9.45 17.00
N ASP A 52 -19.25 -8.61 17.78
CA ASP A 52 -17.78 -8.44 17.77
C ASP A 52 -16.98 -9.65 18.29
N ALA A 53 -17.62 -10.65 18.92
CA ALA A 53 -16.94 -11.90 19.28
C ALA A 53 -16.65 -12.77 18.03
N TYR A 54 -17.38 -12.57 16.93
CA TYR A 54 -17.07 -13.20 15.65
C TYR A 54 -15.68 -12.80 15.13
N ILE A 55 -15.24 -11.57 15.41
CA ILE A 55 -13.90 -11.08 15.00
C ILE A 55 -12.79 -11.86 15.71
N ASP A 56 -13.02 -12.35 16.93
CA ASP A 56 -12.04 -13.20 17.63
C ASP A 56 -11.86 -14.52 16.91
N THR A 57 -12.96 -15.20 16.58
CA THR A 57 -12.93 -16.46 15.83
C THR A 57 -12.23 -16.30 14.49
N VAL A 58 -12.59 -15.26 13.72
CA VAL A 58 -11.95 -15.01 12.41
C VAL A 58 -10.46 -14.72 12.57
N ALA A 59 -10.05 -13.97 13.58
CA ALA A 59 -8.63 -13.72 13.83
C ALA A 59 -7.87 -15.03 14.12
N GLU A 60 -8.42 -15.90 14.95
CA GLU A 60 -7.81 -17.20 15.25
C GLU A 60 -7.73 -18.10 14.01
N GLU A 61 -8.81 -18.20 13.23
CA GLU A 61 -8.84 -19.00 12.00
C GLU A 61 -7.83 -18.51 10.97
N VAL A 62 -7.73 -17.19 10.76
CA VAL A 62 -6.75 -16.61 9.84
C VAL A 62 -5.32 -16.85 10.32
N GLN A 63 -5.05 -16.72 11.62
CA GLN A 63 -3.72 -17.02 12.16
C GLN A 63 -3.37 -18.52 12.07
N ASN A 64 -4.36 -19.41 12.16
CA ASN A 64 -4.14 -20.85 11.99
C ASN A 64 -3.87 -21.22 10.52
N ALA A 65 -4.59 -20.60 9.59
CA ALA A 65 -4.39 -20.82 8.15
C ALA A 65 -3.09 -20.17 7.63
N PHE A 66 -2.72 -19.02 8.19
CA PHE A 66 -1.52 -18.25 7.82
C PHE A 66 -0.70 -17.89 9.07
N PRO A 67 0.04 -18.83 9.66
CA PRO A 67 0.80 -18.58 10.89
C PRO A 67 1.78 -17.41 10.75
N GLY A 68 1.65 -16.43 11.63
CA GLY A 68 2.54 -15.27 11.68
C GLY A 68 2.19 -14.14 10.72
N ILE A 69 1.06 -14.24 9.99
CA ILE A 69 0.57 -13.13 9.15
C ILE A 69 0.29 -11.90 10.03
N LYS A 70 0.96 -10.80 9.72
CA LYS A 70 0.85 -9.56 10.50
C LYS A 70 -0.32 -8.73 10.02
N GLY A 71 -0.89 -7.93 10.93
CA GLY A 71 -2.06 -7.11 10.63
C GLY A 71 -3.41 -7.85 10.68
N PHE A 72 -3.45 -9.18 10.71
CA PHE A 72 -4.69 -9.97 10.84
C PHE A 72 -4.87 -10.55 12.25
N ASN A 73 -4.57 -9.76 13.27
CA ASN A 73 -5.00 -10.02 14.64
C ASN A 73 -6.34 -9.30 14.91
N ARG A 74 -7.00 -9.58 16.04
CA ARG A 74 -8.28 -8.95 16.44
C ARG A 74 -8.30 -7.44 16.18
N ARG A 75 -7.24 -6.73 16.61
CA ARG A 75 -7.14 -5.27 16.47
C ARG A 75 -7.03 -4.84 15.00
N GLY A 76 -6.28 -5.58 14.20
CA GLY A 76 -6.12 -5.30 12.78
C GLY A 76 -7.41 -5.54 11.99
N LEU A 77 -8.10 -6.66 12.23
CA LEU A 77 -9.41 -6.94 11.63
C LEU A 77 -10.45 -5.88 12.00
N TYR A 78 -10.49 -5.46 13.27
CA TYR A 78 -11.36 -4.37 13.70
C TYR A 78 -11.05 -3.05 12.97
N ARG A 79 -9.76 -2.74 12.74
CA ARG A 79 -9.36 -1.55 11.96
C ARG A 79 -9.81 -1.64 10.50
N MET A 80 -9.74 -2.81 9.88
CA MET A 80 -10.23 -3.04 8.51
C MET A 80 -11.74 -2.86 8.42
N LYS A 81 -12.50 -3.45 9.36
CA LYS A 81 -13.96 -3.24 9.49
C LYS A 81 -14.29 -1.75 9.63
N LYS A 82 -13.64 -1.06 10.57
CA LYS A 82 -13.85 0.37 10.78
C LYS A 82 -13.48 1.20 9.54
N PHE A 83 -12.43 0.82 8.82
CA PHE A 83 -12.02 1.49 7.58
C PHE A 83 -13.11 1.45 6.51
N TYR A 84 -13.68 0.26 6.28
CA TYR A 84 -14.82 0.11 5.38
C TYR A 84 -16.02 0.95 5.86
N GLU A 85 -16.45 0.77 7.11
CA GLU A 85 -17.62 1.47 7.67
C GLU A 85 -17.46 3.00 7.70
N THR A 86 -16.23 3.51 7.77
CA THR A 86 -15.98 4.95 7.76
C THR A 86 -16.16 5.57 6.37
N TYR A 87 -15.94 4.79 5.31
CA TYR A 87 -15.81 5.32 3.94
C TYR A 87 -16.77 4.68 2.93
N ALA A 88 -17.53 3.63 3.28
CA ALA A 88 -18.43 2.91 2.37
C ALA A 88 -19.43 3.83 1.65
N ASP A 89 -19.98 4.82 2.35
CA ASP A 89 -20.96 5.76 1.81
C ASP A 89 -20.32 7.07 1.27
N ASP A 90 -18.99 7.13 1.19
CA ASP A 90 -18.23 8.33 0.83
C ASP A 90 -17.53 8.15 -0.53
N GLU A 91 -18.28 8.37 -1.61
CA GLU A 91 -17.80 8.16 -2.99
C GLU A 91 -16.49 8.92 -3.25
N PHE A 92 -16.36 10.15 -2.74
CA PHE A 92 -15.13 10.94 -2.88
C PHE A 92 -13.92 10.20 -2.31
N VAL A 93 -14.01 9.72 -1.06
CA VAL A 93 -12.90 9.02 -0.42
C VAL A 93 -12.64 7.66 -1.07
N THR A 94 -13.69 6.92 -1.46
CA THR A 94 -13.53 5.59 -2.09
C THR A 94 -12.67 5.65 -3.36
N THR A 95 -12.78 6.70 -4.16
CA THR A 95 -11.94 6.88 -5.37
C THR A 95 -10.47 7.17 -5.08
N LEU A 96 -10.15 7.59 -3.86
CA LEU A 96 -8.81 8.04 -3.45
C LEU A 96 -8.10 7.06 -2.51
N LEU A 97 -8.73 5.94 -2.14
CA LEU A 97 -8.22 5.03 -1.11
C LEU A 97 -6.79 4.56 -1.39
N SER A 98 -6.48 4.18 -2.63
CA SER A 98 -5.16 3.66 -3.00
C SER A 98 -4.07 4.72 -3.13
N GLN A 99 -4.45 6.01 -3.10
CA GLN A 99 -3.51 7.13 -3.26
C GLN A 99 -2.73 7.45 -1.99
N ILE A 100 -3.15 6.92 -0.85
CA ILE A 100 -2.45 7.06 0.44
C ILE A 100 -2.24 5.70 1.10
N SER A 101 -1.26 5.62 2.00
CA SER A 101 -0.92 4.37 2.68
C SER A 101 -1.91 3.99 3.78
N TRP A 102 -1.90 2.72 4.17
CA TRP A 102 -2.74 2.22 5.26
C TRP A 102 -2.49 2.97 6.57
N SER A 103 -1.23 3.24 6.90
CA SER A 103 -0.89 4.01 8.10
C SER A 103 -1.45 5.45 8.06
N ASN A 104 -1.52 6.08 6.87
CA ASN A 104 -2.16 7.37 6.70
C ASN A 104 -3.68 7.27 6.94
N HIS A 105 -4.34 6.27 6.36
CA HIS A 105 -5.77 6.01 6.63
C HIS A 105 -6.04 5.81 8.12
N LEU A 106 -5.22 5.03 8.81
CA LEU A 106 -5.35 4.84 10.27
C LEU A 106 -5.18 6.14 11.05
N ALA A 107 -4.23 7.00 10.66
CA ALA A 107 -4.06 8.31 11.29
C ALA A 107 -5.30 9.19 11.10
N ILE A 108 -5.86 9.23 9.90
CA ILE A 108 -7.05 10.01 9.57
C ILE A 108 -8.27 9.48 10.33
N ILE A 109 -8.55 8.18 10.26
CA ILE A 109 -9.72 7.54 10.92
C ILE A 109 -9.66 7.68 12.45
N SER A 110 -8.45 7.68 13.03
CA SER A 110 -8.30 7.78 14.47
C SER A 110 -8.40 9.21 15.00
N LYS A 111 -8.05 10.22 14.19
CA LYS A 111 -7.90 11.61 14.67
C LYS A 111 -8.89 12.59 14.07
N ALA A 112 -9.28 12.44 12.81
CA ALA A 112 -10.22 13.33 12.14
C ALA A 112 -11.67 13.00 12.54
N LYS A 113 -12.38 14.03 13.01
CA LYS A 113 -13.68 13.90 13.68
C LYS A 113 -14.83 13.89 12.68
N THR A 114 -14.76 14.71 11.64
CA THR A 114 -15.85 14.86 10.66
C THR A 114 -15.45 14.35 9.27
N PRO A 115 -16.43 14.01 8.41
CA PRO A 115 -16.15 13.64 7.01
C PRO A 115 -15.34 14.72 6.26
N GLU A 116 -15.66 16.00 6.46
CA GLU A 116 -14.99 17.13 5.80
C GLU A 116 -13.53 17.24 6.21
N GLU A 117 -13.23 17.02 7.49
CA GLU A 117 -11.86 16.99 8.00
C GLU A 117 -11.07 15.82 7.39
N ARG A 118 -11.71 14.65 7.23
CA ARG A 118 -11.09 13.49 6.56
C ARG A 118 -10.79 13.79 5.10
N HIS A 119 -11.73 14.37 4.37
CA HIS A 119 -11.53 14.79 2.97
C HIS A 119 -10.35 15.75 2.82
N PHE A 120 -10.28 16.72 3.72
CA PHE A 120 -9.21 17.69 3.76
C PHE A 120 -7.85 17.02 3.95
N TYR A 121 -7.71 16.15 4.96
CA TYR A 121 -6.44 15.48 5.24
C TYR A 121 -6.06 14.44 4.20
N ILE A 122 -7.01 13.74 3.57
CA ILE A 122 -6.74 12.85 2.42
C ILE A 122 -6.17 13.66 1.25
N THR A 123 -6.86 14.75 0.88
CA THR A 123 -6.44 15.62 -0.22
C THR A 123 -5.06 16.24 0.05
N LEU A 124 -4.84 16.70 1.28
CA LEU A 124 -3.57 17.27 1.70
C LEU A 124 -2.44 16.22 1.66
N CYS A 125 -2.71 15.01 2.16
CA CYS A 125 -1.74 13.91 2.16
C CYS A 125 -1.30 13.54 0.75
N ILE A 126 -2.24 13.46 -0.21
CA ILE A 126 -1.95 13.17 -1.62
C ILE A 126 -1.11 14.29 -2.22
N LYS A 127 -1.52 15.55 -2.00
CA LYS A 127 -0.85 16.72 -2.58
C LYS A 127 0.59 16.88 -2.08
N GLU A 128 0.81 16.72 -0.78
CA GLU A 128 2.10 16.97 -0.14
C GLU A 128 2.96 15.69 -0.02
N ASN A 129 2.39 14.54 -0.39
CA ASN A 129 3.03 13.21 -0.36
C ASN A 129 3.56 12.86 1.05
N TYR A 130 2.71 13.02 2.07
CA TYR A 130 3.08 12.81 3.47
C TYR A 130 3.19 11.35 3.88
N SER A 131 4.24 11.05 4.64
CA SER A 131 4.30 9.85 5.49
C SER A 131 3.27 9.94 6.63
N ALA A 132 2.94 8.80 7.24
CA ALA A 132 2.01 8.72 8.37
C ALA A 132 2.42 9.63 9.55
N ARG A 133 3.73 9.76 9.79
CA ARG A 133 4.26 10.62 10.85
C ARG A 133 4.06 12.09 10.53
N GLU A 134 4.28 12.48 9.29
CA GLU A 134 4.11 13.85 8.80
C GLU A 134 2.64 14.25 8.82
N LEU A 135 1.76 13.39 8.28
CA LEU A 135 0.33 13.62 8.30
C LEU A 135 -0.20 13.73 9.74
N SER A 136 0.22 12.82 10.62
CA SER A 136 -0.14 12.86 12.04
C SER A 136 0.22 14.21 12.67
N ARG A 137 1.40 14.76 12.38
CA ARG A 137 1.81 16.06 12.91
C ARG A 137 0.91 17.20 12.43
N GLN A 138 0.47 17.17 11.17
CA GLN A 138 -0.48 18.17 10.65
C GLN A 138 -1.88 18.03 11.26
N ILE A 139 -2.29 16.81 11.60
CA ILE A 139 -3.55 16.61 12.32
C ILE A 139 -3.43 17.11 13.76
N ASP A 140 -2.36 16.71 14.46
CA ASP A 140 -2.13 17.05 15.86
C ASP A 140 -1.93 18.56 16.09
N SER A 141 -1.47 19.29 15.07
CA SER A 141 -1.37 20.73 15.15
C SER A 141 -2.72 21.45 15.03
N GLY A 142 -3.80 20.77 14.63
CA GLY A 142 -5.09 21.41 14.33
C GLY A 142 -5.03 22.25 13.05
N TYR A 143 -4.27 21.77 12.05
CA TYR A 143 -4.09 22.49 10.80
C TYR A 143 -5.42 22.72 10.06
N TYR A 144 -6.34 21.75 10.09
CA TYR A 144 -7.66 21.88 9.48
C TYR A 144 -8.46 23.03 10.07
N GLU A 145 -8.57 23.11 11.40
CA GLU A 145 -9.35 24.17 12.07
C GLU A 145 -8.76 25.54 11.77
N ARG A 146 -7.42 25.67 11.81
CA ARG A 146 -6.76 26.92 11.44
C ARG A 146 -7.01 27.30 10.00
N TYR A 147 -6.94 26.33 9.08
CA TYR A 147 -7.18 26.54 7.65
C TYR A 147 -8.63 26.98 7.38
N MET A 148 -9.60 26.41 8.09
CA MET A 148 -11.01 26.78 7.94
C MET A 148 -11.33 28.17 8.54
N LEU A 149 -10.62 28.58 9.60
CA LEU A 149 -10.80 29.89 10.24
C LEU A 149 -10.05 31.01 9.51
N SER A 150 -9.05 30.69 8.71
CA SER A 150 -8.25 31.69 8.00
C SER A 150 -8.97 32.24 6.77
N LYS A 151 -8.82 33.55 6.54
CA LYS A 151 -9.31 34.23 5.32
C LYS A 151 -8.44 33.94 4.09
N GLU A 152 -7.21 33.49 4.30
CA GLU A 152 -6.24 33.15 3.26
C GLU A 152 -5.86 31.67 3.35
N LYS A 153 -5.39 31.07 2.25
CA LYS A 153 -4.89 29.69 2.29
C LYS A 153 -3.63 29.62 3.15
N LEU A 154 -3.73 29.00 4.32
CA LEU A 154 -2.56 28.72 5.15
C LEU A 154 -1.68 27.66 4.51
N LEU A 155 -0.37 27.75 4.76
CA LEU A 155 0.59 26.71 4.39
C LEU A 155 0.69 25.68 5.53
N PRO A 156 0.89 24.39 5.22
CA PRO A 156 1.15 23.37 6.23
C PRO A 156 2.40 23.67 7.04
N GLU A 157 2.49 23.11 8.24
CA GLU A 157 3.67 23.31 9.08
C GLU A 157 4.92 22.71 8.42
N PRO A 158 6.08 23.41 8.42
CA PRO A 158 7.31 22.88 7.86
C PRO A 158 7.75 21.61 8.57
N ILE A 159 7.82 20.49 7.84
CA ILE A 159 8.37 19.25 8.37
C ILE A 159 9.90 19.28 8.21
N LYS A 160 10.62 19.24 9.33
CA LYS A 160 12.07 19.06 9.36
C LYS A 160 12.41 17.57 9.51
N GLY A 161 13.07 16.99 8.51
CA GLY A 161 13.51 15.58 8.51
C GLY A 161 13.78 15.05 7.10
N LEU A 162 14.36 13.85 7.00
CA LEU A 162 14.42 13.10 5.73
C LEU A 162 12.99 12.77 5.31
N LYS A 163 12.62 13.08 4.06
CA LYS A 163 11.34 12.66 3.48
C LYS A 163 11.36 11.13 3.35
N GLU A 164 10.65 10.45 4.24
CA GLU A 164 10.40 9.03 4.12
C GLU A 164 9.43 8.77 2.96
N ASN A 165 9.58 7.62 2.27
CA ASN A 165 8.62 7.26 1.23
C ASN A 165 7.28 6.90 1.90
N PRO A 166 6.18 7.60 1.58
CA PRO A 166 4.90 7.38 2.27
C PRO A 166 4.28 5.99 2.03
N PHE A 167 4.70 5.32 0.95
CA PHE A 167 4.27 3.96 0.59
C PHE A 167 5.20 2.89 1.14
N LEU A 168 6.36 3.25 1.70
CA LEU A 168 7.23 2.31 2.39
C LEU A 168 6.88 2.31 3.88
N ASP A 169 5.61 2.03 4.17
CA ASP A 169 5.10 1.98 5.54
C ASP A 169 5.36 0.60 6.17
N SER A 170 5.20 0.51 7.49
CA SER A 170 5.43 -0.75 8.22
C SER A 170 4.56 -1.89 7.68
N TYR A 171 3.35 -1.62 7.20
CA TYR A 171 2.45 -2.66 6.71
C TYR A 171 2.84 -3.16 5.33
N VAL A 172 3.41 -2.32 4.47
CA VAL A 172 4.02 -2.76 3.21
C VAL A 172 5.26 -3.61 3.50
N ILE A 173 6.09 -3.24 4.48
CA ILE A 173 7.23 -4.06 4.91
C ILE A 173 6.76 -5.44 5.42
N GLU A 174 5.68 -5.46 6.20
CA GLU A 174 5.09 -6.69 6.73
C GLU A 174 4.41 -7.55 5.66
N PHE A 175 3.66 -6.92 4.74
CA PHE A 175 3.07 -7.57 3.59
C PHE A 175 4.12 -8.20 2.70
N LEU A 176 5.25 -7.50 2.53
CA LEU A 176 6.38 -8.00 1.75
C LEU A 176 7.26 -9.01 2.48
N ASP A 177 6.93 -9.36 3.74
CA ASP A 177 7.67 -10.28 4.62
C ASP A 177 9.17 -9.91 4.74
N LEU A 178 9.46 -8.61 4.88
CA LEU A 178 10.83 -8.10 4.91
C LEU A 178 11.43 -8.14 6.33
N PRO A 179 12.74 -8.43 6.47
CA PRO A 179 13.41 -8.38 7.77
C PRO A 179 13.50 -6.94 8.31
N SER A 180 13.60 -6.76 9.63
CA SER A 180 13.63 -5.44 10.27
C SER A 180 14.82 -4.56 9.88
N ASN A 181 15.91 -5.15 9.38
CA ASN A 181 17.09 -4.48 8.86
C ASN A 181 17.30 -4.75 7.37
N PHE A 182 16.20 -4.89 6.61
CA PHE A 182 16.24 -5.21 5.19
C PHE A 182 17.09 -4.22 4.40
N LYS A 183 17.86 -4.73 3.45
CA LYS A 183 18.58 -3.96 2.46
C LYS A 183 17.74 -3.87 1.18
N GLU A 184 18.13 -2.96 0.30
CA GLU A 184 17.47 -2.75 -1.00
C GLU A 184 17.25 -4.04 -1.84
N PRO A 185 18.15 -5.04 -1.84
CA PRO A 185 17.90 -6.31 -2.51
C PRO A 185 16.79 -7.15 -1.86
N ASP A 186 16.62 -7.05 -0.54
CA ASP A 186 15.56 -7.74 0.19
C ASP A 186 14.19 -7.16 -0.18
N LEU A 187 14.10 -5.82 -0.29
CA LEU A 187 12.90 -5.14 -0.79
C LEU A 187 12.54 -5.58 -2.21
N ARG A 188 13.54 -5.65 -3.12
CA ARG A 188 13.32 -6.15 -4.48
C ARG A 188 12.79 -7.58 -4.46
N LYS A 189 13.42 -8.47 -3.69
CA LYS A 189 12.98 -9.88 -3.57
C LYS A 189 11.59 -10.00 -2.99
N GLY A 190 11.26 -9.24 -1.95
CA GLY A 190 9.92 -9.22 -1.36
C GLY A 190 8.86 -8.73 -2.34
N LEU A 191 9.14 -7.66 -3.09
CA LEU A 191 8.27 -7.16 -4.16
C LEU A 191 8.04 -8.21 -5.25
N ILE A 192 9.11 -8.81 -5.77
CA ILE A 192 9.06 -9.85 -6.81
C ILE A 192 8.26 -11.05 -6.32
N LYS A 193 8.54 -11.55 -5.10
CA LYS A 193 7.83 -12.68 -4.50
C LYS A 193 6.33 -12.39 -4.38
N ASN A 194 5.94 -11.26 -3.82
CA ASN A 194 4.52 -10.93 -3.63
C ASN A 194 3.79 -10.60 -4.94
N MET A 195 4.46 -9.97 -5.91
CA MET A 195 3.89 -9.82 -7.25
C MET A 195 3.66 -11.17 -7.93
N LYS A 196 4.55 -12.14 -7.71
CA LYS A 196 4.35 -13.50 -8.19
C LYS A 196 3.13 -14.17 -7.57
N ASP A 197 3.05 -14.13 -6.25
CA ASP A 197 1.95 -14.77 -5.51
C ASP A 197 0.61 -14.11 -5.89
N PHE A 198 0.57 -12.78 -5.98
CA PHE A 198 -0.61 -12.02 -6.43
C PHE A 198 -1.09 -12.38 -7.84
N ILE A 199 -0.19 -12.45 -8.82
CA ILE A 199 -0.54 -12.79 -10.21
C ILE A 199 -1.12 -14.21 -10.29
N LEU A 200 -0.59 -15.14 -9.48
CA LEU A 200 -1.09 -16.51 -9.43
C LEU A 200 -2.46 -16.62 -8.73
N GLU A 201 -2.71 -15.79 -7.72
CA GLU A 201 -4.00 -15.76 -7.01
C GLU A 201 -5.12 -15.11 -7.84
N VAL A 202 -4.87 -13.97 -8.48
CA VAL A 202 -5.89 -13.23 -9.25
C VAL A 202 -6.04 -13.77 -10.66
N GLY A 203 -4.94 -14.24 -11.24
CA GLY A 203 -4.84 -14.65 -12.63
C GLY A 203 -5.01 -16.15 -12.80
N ARG A 204 -6.26 -16.64 -12.82
CA ARG A 204 -6.54 -18.07 -13.08
C ARG A 204 -5.90 -18.60 -14.37
N ASP A 205 -5.56 -17.75 -15.34
CA ASP A 205 -4.93 -18.14 -16.61
C ASP A 205 -3.41 -17.99 -16.63
N PHE A 206 -2.79 -17.46 -15.57
CA PHE A 206 -1.34 -17.33 -15.47
C PHE A 206 -0.72 -18.59 -14.86
N THR A 207 0.44 -18.97 -15.37
CA THR A 207 1.27 -20.06 -14.85
C THR A 207 2.67 -19.53 -14.69
N PHE A 208 3.21 -19.59 -13.49
CA PHE A 208 4.58 -19.16 -13.23
C PHE A 208 5.55 -20.09 -13.95
N ILE A 209 6.50 -19.50 -14.68
CA ILE A 209 7.57 -20.23 -15.37
C ILE A 209 8.84 -20.20 -14.52
N ASP A 210 9.37 -19.00 -14.28
CA ASP A 210 10.63 -18.84 -13.58
C ASP A 210 10.81 -17.41 -13.05
N GLU A 211 11.69 -17.25 -12.06
CA GLU A 211 12.12 -15.97 -11.51
C GLU A 211 13.59 -15.75 -11.86
N GLU A 212 14.00 -14.49 -12.01
CA GLU A 212 15.38 -14.18 -12.38
C GLU A 212 15.86 -14.85 -13.70
N PHE A 213 14.91 -15.13 -14.61
CA PHE A 213 15.11 -15.88 -15.85
C PHE A 213 16.10 -15.18 -16.78
N ARG A 214 17.18 -15.88 -17.14
CA ARG A 214 18.21 -15.33 -18.03
C ARG A 214 17.84 -15.63 -19.47
N VAL A 215 17.85 -14.59 -20.30
CA VAL A 215 17.61 -14.71 -21.73
C VAL A 215 18.73 -14.01 -22.49
N GLN A 216 19.26 -14.70 -23.49
CA GLN A 216 20.29 -14.15 -24.36
C GLN A 216 19.62 -13.62 -25.63
N VAL A 217 19.77 -12.32 -25.90
CA VAL A 217 19.17 -11.68 -27.09
C VAL A 217 20.27 -10.91 -27.81
N GLY A 218 20.55 -11.29 -29.05
CA GLY A 218 21.59 -10.61 -29.85
C GLY A 218 23.01 -10.73 -29.28
N GLY A 219 23.28 -11.75 -28.47
CA GLY A 219 24.59 -11.95 -27.82
C GLY A 219 24.76 -11.24 -26.47
N GLU A 220 23.75 -10.47 -26.02
CA GLU A 220 23.74 -9.86 -24.70
C GLU A 220 22.85 -10.64 -23.73
N ASP A 221 23.28 -10.72 -22.47
CA ASP A 221 22.55 -11.37 -21.39
C ASP A 221 21.56 -10.39 -20.75
N TYR A 222 20.28 -10.74 -20.81
CA TYR A 222 19.20 -10.04 -20.12
C TYR A 222 18.66 -10.90 -18.99
N LYS A 223 18.18 -10.24 -17.94
CA LYS A 223 17.53 -10.88 -16.80
C LYS A 223 16.08 -10.42 -16.73
N ILE A 224 15.17 -11.38 -16.65
CA ILE A 224 13.74 -11.15 -16.44
C ILE A 224 13.45 -11.43 -14.97
N ASP A 225 12.83 -10.49 -14.27
CA ASP A 225 12.59 -10.65 -12.83
C ASP A 225 11.51 -11.71 -12.56
N LEU A 226 10.40 -11.68 -13.30
CA LEU A 226 9.39 -12.75 -13.31
C LEU A 226 8.92 -13.10 -14.72
N LEU A 227 8.82 -14.41 -14.99
CA LEU A 227 8.30 -14.93 -16.25
C LEU A 227 7.08 -15.82 -15.98
N PHE A 228 5.99 -15.54 -16.71
CA PHE A 228 4.74 -16.30 -16.67
C PHE A 228 4.33 -16.75 -18.07
N PHE A 229 3.58 -17.84 -18.13
CA PHE A 229 2.81 -18.24 -19.29
C PHE A 229 1.33 -17.88 -19.07
N HIS A 230 0.73 -17.16 -20.02
CA HIS A 230 -0.71 -16.92 -20.00
C HIS A 230 -1.43 -17.95 -20.88
N ARG A 231 -2.18 -18.86 -20.26
CA ARG A 231 -2.86 -19.99 -20.92
C ARG A 231 -3.93 -19.53 -21.93
N GLY A 232 -4.76 -18.56 -21.55
CA GLY A 232 -5.83 -18.05 -22.43
C GLY A 232 -5.36 -17.43 -23.76
N PHE A 233 -4.18 -16.79 -23.76
CA PHE A 233 -3.61 -16.15 -24.95
C PHE A 233 -2.45 -16.96 -25.56
N SER A 234 -1.98 -18.00 -24.88
CA SER A 234 -0.81 -18.80 -25.28
C SER A 234 0.46 -17.96 -25.52
N VAL A 235 0.72 -16.98 -24.65
CA VAL A 235 1.88 -16.08 -24.73
C VAL A 235 2.71 -16.06 -23.45
N LEU A 236 4.00 -15.77 -23.60
CA LEU A 236 4.90 -15.45 -22.50
C LEU A 236 4.65 -14.01 -22.04
N TRP A 237 4.48 -13.85 -20.74
CA TRP A 237 4.30 -12.58 -20.07
C TRP A 237 5.43 -12.35 -19.08
N ARG A 238 6.07 -11.17 -19.14
CA ARG A 238 7.26 -10.85 -18.33
C ARG A 238 7.04 -9.61 -17.49
N LEU A 239 7.67 -9.58 -16.32
CA LEU A 239 7.71 -8.42 -15.45
C LEU A 239 9.17 -8.12 -15.06
N ASN A 240 9.58 -6.87 -15.23
CA ASN A 240 10.92 -6.32 -14.96
C ASN A 240 10.79 -5.02 -14.14
#